data_AF-A0A378TZ38-F1
#
_entry.id   AF-A0A378TZ38-F1
#
_cell.length_a   1.000
_cell.length_b   1.000
_cell.length_c   1.000
_cell.angle_alpha   90.00
_cell.angle_beta   90.00
_cell.angle_gamma   90.00
#
_symmetry.space_group_name_H-M   'P 1'
#
loop_
_entity.id
_entity.type
_entity.pdbx_description
1 polymer ?
#
loop_
_entity_poly.entity_id
_entity_poly.type
_entity_poly.pdbx_seq_one_letter_code
_entity_poly.pdbx_strand_id
1 'polypeptide(L)'
;MKTHYSISELLEMNLEKFPKTNRAILYKVEREKWSFIEASCQGGKNGKRREYAPPPDVMKQIQTRKLEEALGGLEDLPSPTEMEGKPAVRNEETPLALPETVCIVDGSTEQQRLCEASRRGVLTAVERVMAEAGVSKEAAITTVLTQAKMSGFEHIAKLFSLAADGRGGGGKLPSVRTIKRWFAARECNSLAPKISQKDMNVPSWLPLFLECYRLPMKPSVAEAYRFFLRRLESDGNECPSIHTVRRWLDKVGNVERERGRRGARDLKNILPHKRRDFLHLKPAATPRHKTTCKAWR
;
A
#
# COMPACT_ATOMS: atom_id res chain seq x y z
N MET A 1 -28.66 -17.69 -5.75
CA MET A 1 -29.06 -17.24 -7.10
C MET A 1 -29.91 -18.31 -7.76
N LYS A 2 -30.91 -17.94 -8.56
CA LYS A 2 -31.78 -18.89 -9.26
C LYS A 2 -30.94 -19.69 -10.28
N THR A 3 -31.07 -21.02 -10.27
CA THR A 3 -30.29 -21.95 -11.11
C THR A 3 -31.06 -22.45 -12.34
N HIS A 4 -32.38 -22.41 -12.30
CA HIS A 4 -33.27 -22.82 -13.39
C HIS A 4 -34.16 -21.64 -13.81
N TYR A 5 -34.41 -21.50 -15.11
CA TYR A 5 -35.16 -20.38 -15.67
C TYR A 5 -36.25 -20.91 -16.61
N SER A 6 -37.42 -20.27 -16.56
CA SER A 6 -38.46 -20.56 -17.55
C SER A 6 -38.13 -19.91 -18.89
N ILE A 7 -38.69 -20.42 -19.98
CA ILE A 7 -38.44 -19.86 -21.32
C ILE A 7 -38.95 -18.42 -21.43
N SER A 8 -40.07 -18.10 -20.77
CA SER A 8 -40.59 -16.74 -20.71
C SER A 8 -39.65 -15.80 -19.96
N GLU A 9 -39.05 -16.25 -18.84
CA GLU A 9 -38.06 -15.45 -18.09
C GLU A 9 -36.79 -15.21 -18.93
N LEU A 10 -36.33 -16.21 -19.69
CA LEU A 10 -35.18 -16.06 -20.59
C LEU A 10 -35.46 -15.07 -21.74
N LEU A 11 -36.71 -15.03 -22.22
CA LEU A 11 -37.13 -14.08 -23.25
C LEU A 11 -37.20 -12.65 -22.70
N GLU A 12 -37.73 -12.48 -21.49
CA GLU A 12 -37.88 -11.18 -20.81
C GLU A 12 -36.53 -10.51 -20.53
N MET A 13 -35.49 -11.29 -20.21
CA MET A 13 -34.13 -10.78 -19.99
C MET A 13 -33.43 -10.26 -21.27
N ASN A 14 -34.01 -10.47 -22.46
CA ASN A 14 -33.55 -9.94 -23.77
C ASN A 14 -32.03 -9.97 -23.97
N LEU A 15 -31.43 -11.15 -23.79
CA LEU A 15 -29.99 -11.35 -23.89
C LEU A 15 -29.51 -11.13 -25.34
N GLU A 16 -28.43 -10.37 -25.52
CA GLU A 16 -28.02 -9.79 -26.81
C GLU A 16 -27.74 -10.81 -27.93
N LYS A 17 -27.20 -11.98 -27.60
CA LYS A 17 -26.88 -13.06 -28.55
C LYS A 17 -27.84 -14.26 -28.44
N PHE A 18 -29.02 -14.04 -27.86
CA PHE A 18 -29.99 -15.10 -27.58
C PHE A 18 -31.24 -14.98 -28.46
N PRO A 19 -31.94 -16.08 -28.77
CA PRO A 19 -33.12 -16.01 -29.63
C PRO A 19 -34.23 -15.16 -29.02
N LYS A 20 -34.81 -14.26 -29.81
CA LYS A 20 -35.86 -13.30 -29.38
C LYS A 20 -37.29 -13.84 -29.48
N THR A 21 -37.47 -15.15 -29.64
CA THR A 21 -38.80 -15.78 -29.72
C THR A 21 -38.84 -17.05 -28.90
N ASN A 22 -39.96 -17.30 -28.19
CA ASN A 22 -40.15 -18.50 -27.36
C ASN A 22 -39.88 -19.81 -28.14
N ARG A 23 -40.31 -19.86 -29.40
CA ARG A 23 -40.13 -21.04 -30.27
C ARG A 23 -38.66 -21.29 -30.61
N ALA A 24 -37.88 -20.23 -30.86
CA ALA A 24 -36.45 -20.38 -31.14
C ALA A 24 -35.65 -20.76 -29.88
N ILE A 25 -36.07 -20.30 -28.70
CA ILE A 25 -35.49 -20.74 -27.42
C ILE A 25 -35.75 -22.22 -27.19
N LEU A 26 -36.97 -22.70 -27.44
CA LEU A 26 -37.30 -24.13 -27.39
C LEU A 26 -36.41 -24.97 -28.31
N TYR A 27 -36.24 -24.57 -29.57
CA TYR A 27 -35.36 -25.28 -30.49
C TYR A 27 -33.89 -25.29 -30.03
N LYS A 28 -33.42 -24.21 -29.40
CA LYS A 28 -32.07 -24.14 -28.83
C LYS A 28 -31.93 -25.10 -27.64
N VAL A 29 -32.92 -25.14 -26.75
CA VAL A 29 -33.01 -26.06 -25.62
C VAL A 29 -33.00 -27.53 -26.06
N GLU A 30 -33.77 -27.87 -27.10
CA GLU A 30 -33.83 -29.22 -27.66
C GLU A 30 -32.52 -29.62 -28.34
N ARG A 31 -31.93 -28.70 -29.12
CA ARG A 31 -30.65 -28.93 -29.82
C ARG A 31 -29.48 -29.13 -28.85
N GLU A 32 -29.46 -28.35 -27.77
CA GLU A 32 -28.37 -28.34 -26.77
C GLU A 32 -28.68 -29.22 -25.56
N LYS A 33 -29.85 -29.88 -25.52
CA LYS A 33 -30.32 -30.82 -24.49
C LYS A 33 -30.19 -30.29 -23.05
N TRP A 34 -30.75 -29.12 -22.78
CA TRP A 34 -30.67 -28.51 -21.45
C TRP A 34 -31.45 -29.33 -20.41
N SER A 35 -30.86 -29.51 -19.21
CA SER A 35 -31.53 -30.17 -18.08
C SER A 35 -32.73 -29.34 -17.62
N PHE A 36 -33.86 -29.99 -17.28
CA PHE A 36 -35.08 -29.31 -16.85
C PHE A 36 -35.67 -29.89 -15.56
N ILE A 37 -36.38 -29.04 -14.83
CA ILE A 37 -37.18 -29.38 -13.64
C ILE A 37 -38.63 -28.98 -13.89
N GLU A 38 -39.58 -29.82 -13.48
CA GLU A 38 -41.01 -29.46 -13.47
C GLU A 38 -41.32 -28.67 -12.19
N ALA A 39 -41.76 -27.42 -12.34
CA ALA A 39 -42.23 -26.58 -11.26
C ALA A 39 -43.76 -26.41 -11.36
N SER A 40 -44.46 -26.41 -10.22
CA SER A 40 -45.90 -26.12 -10.19
C SER A 40 -46.15 -24.65 -10.52
N CYS A 41 -47.09 -24.37 -11.41
CA CYS A 41 -47.51 -23.01 -11.76
C CYS A 41 -49.03 -22.87 -11.81
N GLN A 42 -49.53 -21.70 -11.44
CA GLN A 42 -50.95 -21.38 -11.49
C GLN A 42 -51.33 -20.95 -12.92
N GLY A 43 -52.13 -21.76 -13.64
CA GLY A 43 -52.73 -21.37 -14.93
C GLY A 43 -52.16 -21.98 -16.22
N GLY A 44 -52.00 -23.32 -16.29
CA GLY A 44 -51.62 -24.02 -17.53
C GLY A 44 -52.20 -25.44 -17.59
N LYS A 45 -52.13 -26.11 -18.76
CA LYS A 45 -52.58 -27.50 -18.94
C LYS A 45 -51.80 -28.39 -17.96
N ASN A 46 -52.47 -28.91 -16.92
CA ASN A 46 -51.93 -29.64 -15.76
C ASN A 46 -51.10 -28.85 -14.72
N GLY A 47 -51.14 -27.52 -14.70
CA GLY A 47 -50.55 -26.71 -13.61
C GLY A 47 -49.04 -26.87 -13.38
N LYS A 48 -48.30 -27.30 -14.42
CA LYS A 48 -46.85 -27.54 -14.37
C LYS A 48 -46.14 -26.75 -15.48
N ARG A 49 -45.03 -26.08 -15.14
CA ARG A 49 -44.09 -25.43 -16.09
C ARG A 49 -42.74 -26.12 -16.04
N ARG A 50 -42.02 -26.13 -17.16
CA ARG A 50 -40.63 -26.61 -17.22
C ARG A 50 -39.68 -25.43 -17.04
N GLU A 51 -38.75 -25.56 -16.12
CA GLU A 51 -37.65 -24.63 -15.92
C GLU A 51 -36.35 -25.31 -16.35
N TYR A 52 -35.56 -24.64 -17.19
CA TYR A 52 -34.36 -25.20 -17.80
C TYR A 52 -33.11 -24.62 -17.14
N ALA A 53 -32.05 -25.41 -17.03
CA ALA A 53 -30.73 -24.97 -16.59
C ALA A 53 -29.92 -24.47 -17.81
N PRO A 54 -29.69 -23.15 -17.96
CA PRO A 54 -28.95 -22.63 -19.09
C PRO A 54 -27.45 -22.99 -19.00
N PRO A 55 -26.76 -23.19 -20.14
CA PRO A 55 -25.32 -23.37 -20.21
C PRO A 55 -24.56 -22.21 -19.55
N PRO A 56 -23.31 -22.42 -19.13
CA PRO A 56 -22.53 -21.41 -18.40
C PRO A 56 -22.34 -20.10 -19.18
N ASP A 57 -22.33 -20.16 -20.51
CA ASP A 57 -22.25 -18.97 -21.37
C ASP A 57 -23.51 -18.08 -21.27
N VAL A 58 -24.70 -18.70 -21.24
CA VAL A 58 -25.98 -17.99 -21.07
C VAL A 58 -26.12 -17.48 -19.64
N MET A 59 -25.66 -18.24 -18.65
CA MET A 59 -25.67 -17.82 -17.23
C MET A 59 -24.83 -16.55 -17.00
N LYS A 60 -23.67 -16.41 -17.66
CA LYS A 60 -22.87 -15.18 -17.59
C LYS A 60 -23.64 -13.98 -18.14
N GLN A 61 -24.33 -14.13 -19.26
CA GLN A 61 -25.13 -13.06 -19.85
C GLN A 61 -26.30 -12.65 -18.93
N ILE A 62 -26.95 -13.62 -18.27
CA ILE A 62 -27.98 -13.36 -17.25
C ILE A 62 -27.40 -12.57 -16.07
N GLN A 63 -26.19 -12.90 -15.62
CA GLN A 63 -25.51 -12.18 -14.53
C GLN A 63 -25.17 -10.74 -14.93
N THR A 64 -24.61 -10.54 -16.12
CA THR A 64 -24.31 -9.19 -16.64
C THR A 64 -25.56 -8.33 -16.70
N ARG A 65 -26.67 -8.85 -17.23
CA ARG A 65 -27.93 -8.10 -17.32
C ARG A 65 -28.53 -7.74 -15.96
N LYS A 66 -28.48 -8.66 -14.99
CA LYS A 66 -28.93 -8.37 -13.62
C LYS A 66 -28.06 -7.35 -12.91
N LEU A 67 -26.76 -7.33 -13.20
CA LEU A 67 -25.85 -6.30 -12.69
C LEU A 67 -26.13 -4.95 -13.34
N GLU A 68 -26.32 -4.91 -14.65
CA GLU A 68 -26.72 -3.69 -15.37
C GLU A 68 -28.05 -3.13 -14.86
N GLU A 69 -29.06 -3.97 -14.64
CA GLU A 69 -30.34 -3.56 -14.06
C GLU A 69 -30.20 -3.01 -12.63
N ALA A 70 -29.36 -3.64 -11.80
CA ALA A 70 -29.07 -3.14 -10.46
C ALA A 70 -28.32 -1.80 -10.46
N LEU A 71 -27.54 -1.51 -11.51
CA LEU A 71 -26.82 -0.25 -11.69
C LEU A 71 -27.67 0.83 -12.38
N GLY A 72 -28.59 0.44 -13.26
CA GLY A 72 -29.49 1.33 -14.01
C GLY A 72 -30.64 1.93 -13.20
N GLY A 73 -30.87 1.47 -11.96
CA GLY A 73 -31.86 2.05 -11.04
C GLY A 73 -31.48 3.43 -10.45
N LEU A 74 -30.43 4.08 -10.95
CA LEU A 74 -29.89 5.35 -10.44
C LEU A 74 -29.79 6.48 -11.48
N GLU A 75 -30.27 6.27 -12.71
CA GLU A 75 -30.25 7.29 -13.76
C GLU A 75 -31.64 7.88 -13.99
N ASP A 76 -32.06 8.79 -13.10
CA ASP A 76 -33.22 9.65 -13.36
C ASP A 76 -32.94 11.06 -12.85
N LEU A 77 -32.14 11.84 -13.60
CA LEU A 77 -32.22 13.31 -13.64
C LEU A 77 -31.54 13.85 -14.92
N PRO A 78 -32.08 14.93 -15.54
CA PRO A 78 -31.96 15.17 -16.97
C PRO A 78 -30.75 16.04 -17.35
N SER A 79 -30.23 15.76 -18.54
CA SER A 79 -29.27 16.57 -19.28
C SER A 79 -29.92 17.81 -19.91
N PRO A 80 -29.28 18.99 -19.90
CA PRO A 80 -29.52 20.05 -20.88
C PRO A 80 -28.43 20.07 -21.96
N THR A 81 -28.93 19.90 -23.17
CA THR A 81 -28.36 20.02 -24.50
C THR A 81 -27.70 21.40 -24.77
N GLU A 82 -26.47 21.34 -25.28
CA GLU A 82 -25.81 22.17 -26.32
C GLU A 82 -25.61 23.68 -26.15
N MET A 83 -24.34 24.13 -26.23
CA MET A 83 -23.86 24.86 -27.42
C MET A 83 -22.32 24.84 -27.56
N GLU A 84 -21.89 24.37 -28.74
CA GLU A 84 -20.82 24.87 -29.64
C GLU A 84 -19.33 24.76 -29.25
N GLY A 85 -18.59 23.93 -29.99
CA GLY A 85 -17.14 24.04 -30.19
C GLY A 85 -16.32 22.74 -30.27
N LYS A 86 -16.43 21.95 -31.35
CA LYS A 86 -15.49 20.85 -31.75
C LYS A 86 -14.46 21.37 -32.78
N PRO A 87 -13.29 20.73 -33.03
CA PRO A 87 -13.04 19.27 -33.16
C PRO A 87 -11.96 18.71 -32.20
N ALA A 88 -12.08 17.52 -31.57
CA ALA A 88 -12.03 16.14 -32.12
C ALA A 88 -10.62 15.77 -32.63
N VAL A 89 -9.88 14.72 -32.22
CA VAL A 89 -10.11 13.48 -31.42
C VAL A 89 -8.72 12.94 -31.01
N ARG A 90 -8.55 12.39 -29.79
CA ARG A 90 -8.07 11.00 -29.56
C ARG A 90 -8.16 10.59 -28.08
N ASN A 91 -9.14 9.75 -27.79
CA ASN A 91 -9.22 8.96 -26.57
C ASN A 91 -8.21 7.81 -26.66
N GLU A 92 -7.43 7.60 -25.61
CA GLU A 92 -6.77 6.33 -25.34
C GLU A 92 -7.07 6.01 -23.86
N GLU A 93 -7.98 5.06 -23.68
CA GLU A 93 -7.96 3.99 -22.68
C GLU A 93 -7.60 4.39 -21.23
N THR A 94 -8.62 4.57 -20.39
CA THR A 94 -8.50 4.54 -18.92
C THR A 94 -8.63 3.09 -18.45
N PRO A 95 -7.54 2.42 -18.04
CA PRO A 95 -7.62 1.10 -17.41
C PRO A 95 -8.09 1.28 -15.96
N LEU A 96 -8.87 0.31 -15.49
CA LEU A 96 -9.17 0.06 -14.08
C LEU A 96 -7.94 0.34 -13.19
N ALA A 97 -7.96 1.49 -12.53
CA ALA A 97 -6.98 1.82 -11.51
C ALA A 97 -7.26 0.94 -10.28
N LEU A 98 -6.41 -0.06 -10.09
CA LEU A 98 -6.04 -0.56 -8.77
C LEU A 98 -5.91 0.64 -7.81
N PRO A 99 -6.34 0.53 -6.53
CA PRO A 99 -6.37 1.67 -5.62
C PRO A 99 -5.02 2.38 -5.67
N GLU A 100 -5.09 3.63 -6.13
CA GLU A 100 -3.95 4.50 -6.34
C GLU A 100 -3.01 4.37 -5.16
N THR A 101 -1.76 4.04 -5.47
CA THR A 101 -0.65 4.09 -4.56
C THR A 101 -0.76 5.38 -3.77
N VAL A 102 -1.09 5.28 -2.48
CA VAL A 102 -1.19 6.44 -1.60
C VAL A 102 0.08 7.26 -1.79
N CYS A 103 -0.09 8.46 -2.32
CA CYS A 103 0.99 9.42 -2.51
C CYS A 103 1.66 9.60 -1.15
N ILE A 104 2.89 9.10 -1.00
CA ILE A 104 3.64 9.15 0.26
C ILE A 104 4.15 10.58 0.42
N VAL A 105 3.34 11.44 1.03
CA VAL A 105 3.71 12.86 1.27
C VAL A 105 4.39 13.05 2.64
N ASP A 106 4.18 12.14 3.61
CA ASP A 106 4.47 12.47 5.02
C ASP A 106 5.82 11.99 5.57
N GLY A 107 6.71 11.41 4.75
CA GLY A 107 7.99 10.87 5.25
C GLY A 107 7.83 9.80 6.35
N SER A 108 6.61 9.29 6.53
CA SER A 108 6.24 8.30 7.53
C SER A 108 6.55 6.90 7.01
N THR A 109 7.13 6.07 7.88
CA THR A 109 7.40 4.66 7.57
C THR A 109 6.08 3.90 7.48
N GLU A 110 5.99 2.87 6.63
CA GLU A 110 4.80 2.01 6.52
C GLU A 110 4.31 1.49 7.88
N GLN A 111 5.25 1.10 8.75
CA GLN A 111 4.94 0.70 10.12
C GLN A 111 4.28 1.83 10.94
N GLN A 112 4.68 3.09 10.76
CA GLN A 112 4.04 4.22 11.44
C GLN A 112 2.61 4.42 10.95
N ARG A 113 2.37 4.27 9.63
CA ARG A 113 1.04 4.37 9.03
C ARG A 113 0.12 3.26 9.53
N LEU A 114 0.61 2.03 9.60
CA LEU A 114 -0.14 0.91 10.14
C LEU A 114 -0.46 1.10 11.63
N CYS A 115 0.50 1.59 12.43
CA CYS A 115 0.26 1.93 13.83
C CYS A 115 -0.79 3.03 13.98
N GLU A 116 -0.71 4.07 13.16
CA GLU A 116 -1.66 5.19 13.15
C GLU A 116 -3.08 4.73 12.79
N ALA A 117 -3.22 3.97 11.70
CA ALA A 117 -4.49 3.40 11.27
C ALA A 117 -5.09 2.50 12.35
N SER A 118 -4.26 1.67 12.99
CA SER A 118 -4.69 0.78 14.07
C SER A 118 -5.14 1.56 15.31
N ARG A 119 -4.40 2.60 15.70
CA ARG A 119 -4.81 3.51 16.79
C ARG A 119 -6.14 4.19 16.48
N ARG A 120 -6.34 4.65 15.23
CA ARG A 120 -7.61 5.24 14.79
C ARG A 120 -8.75 4.23 14.91
N GLY A 121 -8.54 3.00 14.47
CA GLY A 121 -9.50 1.90 14.60
C GLY A 121 -9.89 1.61 16.06
N VAL A 122 -8.93 1.64 16.99
CA VAL A 122 -9.20 1.51 18.44
C VAL A 122 -10.09 2.65 18.94
N LEU A 123 -9.79 3.90 18.56
CA LEU A 123 -10.58 5.06 18.98
C LEU A 123 -12.01 4.98 18.43
N THR A 124 -12.18 4.59 17.16
CA THR A 124 -13.50 4.38 16.55
C THR A 124 -14.28 3.25 17.25
N ALA A 125 -13.61 2.16 17.65
CA ALA A 125 -14.26 1.09 18.40
C ALA A 125 -14.74 1.56 19.79
N VAL A 126 -13.97 2.40 20.47
CA VAL A 126 -14.37 3.01 21.75
C VAL A 126 -15.56 3.96 21.54
N GLU A 127 -15.52 4.81 20.52
CA GLU A 127 -16.63 5.73 20.19
C GLU A 127 -17.91 4.98 19.83
N ARG A 128 -17.78 3.84 19.13
CA ARG A 128 -18.91 2.94 18.85
C ARG A 128 -19.55 2.40 20.13
N VAL A 129 -18.75 1.90 21.07
CA VAL A 129 -19.26 1.42 22.37
C VAL A 129 -19.90 2.55 23.18
N MET A 130 -19.36 3.77 23.11
CA MET A 130 -19.97 4.95 23.74
C MET A 130 -21.34 5.26 23.13
N ALA A 131 -21.48 5.19 21.80
CA ALA A 131 -22.72 5.47 21.10
C ALA A 131 -23.79 4.38 21.33
N GLU A 132 -23.40 3.10 21.33
CA GLU A 132 -24.31 1.97 21.47
C GLU A 132 -24.82 1.79 22.92
N ALA A 133 -23.94 1.95 23.91
CA ALA A 133 -24.27 1.67 25.31
C ALA A 133 -24.53 2.94 26.15
N GLY A 134 -24.28 4.14 25.60
CA GLY A 134 -24.45 5.41 26.33
C GLY A 134 -23.53 5.56 27.55
N VAL A 135 -22.40 4.84 27.57
CA VAL A 135 -21.48 4.79 28.72
C VAL A 135 -20.42 5.88 28.67
N SER A 136 -19.85 6.20 29.83
CA SER A 136 -18.72 7.13 29.92
C SER A 136 -17.49 6.63 29.15
N LYS A 137 -16.63 7.56 28.73
CA LYS A 137 -15.38 7.26 28.00
C LYS A 137 -14.52 6.22 28.72
N GLU A 138 -14.42 6.28 30.05
CA GLU A 138 -13.63 5.34 30.84
C GLU A 138 -14.22 3.93 30.86
N ALA A 139 -15.54 3.83 31.01
CA ALA A 139 -16.26 2.58 30.95
C ALA A 139 -16.15 1.95 29.56
N ALA A 140 -16.32 2.73 28.49
CA ALA A 140 -16.16 2.27 27.11
C ALA A 140 -14.75 1.73 26.84
N ILE A 141 -13.70 2.43 27.27
CA ILE A 141 -12.31 1.97 27.13
C ILE A 141 -12.12 0.62 27.85
N THR A 142 -12.65 0.49 29.06
CA THR A 142 -12.56 -0.74 29.84
C THR A 142 -13.28 -1.89 29.14
N THR A 143 -14.46 -1.63 28.57
CA THR A 143 -15.22 -2.62 27.78
C THR A 143 -14.48 -3.07 26.52
N VAL A 144 -13.85 -2.16 25.79
CA VAL A 144 -13.07 -2.55 24.60
C VAL A 144 -11.81 -3.35 25.00
N LEU A 145 -11.21 -3.03 26.15
CA LEU A 145 -10.11 -3.82 26.70
C LEU A 145 -10.55 -5.21 27.20
N THR A 146 -11.76 -5.35 27.75
CA THR A 146 -12.31 -6.67 28.11
C THR A 146 -12.68 -7.47 26.87
N GLN A 147 -13.30 -6.84 25.86
CA GLN A 147 -13.56 -7.46 24.55
C GLN A 147 -12.28 -8.01 23.92
N ALA A 148 -11.18 -7.25 23.95
CA ALA A 148 -9.89 -7.72 23.42
C ALA A 148 -9.33 -8.98 24.10
N LYS A 149 -9.82 -9.34 25.30
CA LYS A 149 -9.43 -10.57 26.01
C LYS A 149 -10.39 -11.74 25.77
N MET A 150 -11.59 -11.48 25.26
CA MET A 150 -12.61 -12.50 25.02
C MET A 150 -12.38 -13.20 23.68
N SER A 151 -12.56 -14.53 23.65
CA SER A 151 -12.59 -15.31 22.41
C SER A 151 -13.78 -14.87 21.54
N GLY A 152 -13.52 -14.46 20.30
CA GLY A 152 -14.52 -13.90 19.37
C GLY A 152 -14.25 -12.46 18.93
N PHE A 153 -13.45 -11.71 19.68
CA PHE A 153 -13.05 -10.33 19.34
C PHE A 153 -11.56 -10.24 18.95
N GLU A 154 -11.08 -11.21 18.18
CA GLU A 154 -9.68 -11.28 17.74
C GLU A 154 -9.25 -10.06 16.91
N HIS A 155 -10.19 -9.49 16.15
CA HIS A 155 -9.94 -8.27 15.37
C HIS A 155 -9.57 -7.08 16.27
N ILE A 156 -10.20 -6.94 17.45
CA ILE A 156 -9.88 -5.89 18.43
C ILE A 156 -8.50 -6.15 19.04
N ALA A 157 -8.21 -7.40 19.39
CA ALA A 157 -6.89 -7.78 19.90
C ALA A 157 -5.78 -7.49 18.87
N LYS A 158 -6.03 -7.77 17.58
CA LYS A 158 -5.11 -7.47 16.48
C LYS A 158 -4.90 -5.96 16.31
N LEU A 159 -5.96 -5.15 16.41
CA LEU A 159 -5.83 -3.69 16.40
C LEU A 159 -4.92 -3.19 17.53
N PHE A 160 -5.09 -3.71 18.76
CA PHE A 160 -4.21 -3.35 19.87
C PHE A 160 -2.77 -3.80 19.67
N SER A 161 -2.56 -4.98 19.09
CA SER A 161 -1.22 -5.48 18.78
C SER A 161 -0.49 -4.60 17.76
N LEU A 162 -1.19 -4.12 16.74
CA LEU A 162 -0.62 -3.25 15.70
C LEU A 162 -0.50 -1.79 16.16
N ALA A 163 -1.35 -1.33 17.08
CA ALA A 163 -1.28 0.01 17.66
C ALA A 163 -0.10 0.22 18.62
N ALA A 164 0.49 -0.88 19.11
CA ALA A 164 1.57 -0.87 20.08
C ALA A 164 2.91 -0.44 19.46
N ASP A 165 3.62 0.43 20.17
CA ASP A 165 4.80 1.18 19.73
C ASP A 165 6.09 0.35 19.60
N GLY A 166 6.03 -0.97 19.86
CA GLY A 166 7.19 -1.89 19.94
C GLY A 166 8.18 -1.60 21.09
N ARG A 167 8.04 -0.47 21.80
CA ARG A 167 8.93 -0.03 22.91
C ARG A 167 8.56 -0.61 24.28
N GLY A 168 7.43 -1.30 24.39
CA GLY A 168 7.03 -2.04 25.60
C GLY A 168 7.04 -3.53 25.29
N GLY A 169 7.59 -4.34 26.20
CA GLY A 169 7.71 -5.79 26.03
C GLY A 169 6.46 -6.42 25.40
N GLY A 170 6.67 -7.11 24.27
CA GLY A 170 5.60 -7.55 23.38
C GLY A 170 4.53 -8.38 24.10
N GLY A 171 3.26 -8.13 23.76
CA GLY A 171 2.13 -8.95 24.18
C GLY A 171 1.23 -8.35 25.26
N LYS A 172 1.53 -7.18 25.82
CA LYS A 172 0.64 -6.52 26.79
C LYS A 172 -0.29 -5.53 26.11
N LEU A 173 -1.60 -5.64 26.40
CA LEU A 173 -2.60 -4.64 26.02
C LEU A 173 -2.23 -3.25 26.60
N PRO A 174 -2.51 -2.16 25.87
CA PRO A 174 -2.23 -0.82 26.36
C PRO A 174 -3.08 -0.47 27.59
N SER A 175 -2.53 0.39 28.47
CA SER A 175 -3.28 0.90 29.63
C SER A 175 -4.37 1.88 29.21
N VAL A 176 -5.39 2.06 30.07
CA VAL A 176 -6.44 3.09 29.90
C VAL A 176 -5.84 4.48 29.66
N ARG A 177 -4.78 4.82 30.41
CA ARG A 177 -4.06 6.09 30.25
C ARG A 177 -3.46 6.25 28.84
N THR A 178 -2.93 5.18 28.27
CA THR A 178 -2.37 5.18 26.91
C THR A 178 -3.44 5.49 25.87
N ILE A 179 -4.64 4.89 26.00
CA ILE A 179 -5.74 5.13 25.07
C ILE A 179 -6.28 6.56 25.21
N LYS A 180 -6.42 7.08 26.44
CA LYS A 180 -6.75 8.50 26.65
C LYS A 180 -5.74 9.45 26.02
N ARG A 181 -4.44 9.12 26.07
CA ARG A 181 -3.39 9.90 25.39
C ARG A 181 -3.57 9.87 23.87
N TRP A 182 -4.02 8.77 23.29
CA TRP A 182 -4.32 8.70 21.86
C TRP A 182 -5.52 9.57 21.47
N PHE A 183 -6.55 9.66 22.31
CA PHE A 183 -7.65 10.64 22.10
C PHE A 183 -7.12 12.07 22.04
N ALA A 184 -6.31 12.49 23.01
CA ALA A 184 -5.69 13.82 23.00
C ALA A 184 -4.77 14.02 21.78
N ALA A 185 -4.02 12.99 21.38
CA ALA A 185 -3.15 13.05 20.22
C ALA A 185 -3.92 13.15 18.89
N ARG A 186 -5.14 12.61 18.81
CA ARG A 186 -6.02 12.74 17.64
C ARG A 186 -6.44 14.18 17.41
N GLU A 187 -6.73 14.94 18.47
CA GLU A 187 -7.09 16.36 18.38
C GLU A 187 -5.95 17.19 17.75
N CYS A 188 -4.69 16.79 17.97
CA CYS A 188 -3.52 17.39 17.35
C CYS A 188 -3.05 16.69 16.06
N ASN A 189 -3.86 15.78 15.48
CA ASN A 189 -3.51 14.95 14.33
C ASN A 189 -2.13 14.22 14.43
N SER A 190 -1.70 13.89 15.66
CA SER A 190 -0.38 13.32 15.97
C SER A 190 -0.49 11.88 16.48
N LEU A 191 -1.29 11.06 15.79
CA LEU A 191 -1.61 9.71 16.25
C LEU A 191 -0.50 8.70 15.93
N ALA A 192 0.33 8.98 14.93
CA ALA A 192 1.47 8.14 14.56
C ALA A 192 2.56 8.14 15.67
N PRO A 193 3.23 7.00 15.92
CA PRO A 193 4.30 6.95 16.89
C PRO A 193 5.48 7.84 16.45
N LYS A 194 5.90 8.74 17.35
CA LYS A 194 7.06 9.61 17.12
C LYS A 194 8.36 8.81 17.19
N ILE A 195 8.97 8.62 16.02
CA ILE A 195 10.32 8.07 15.94
C ILE A 195 11.29 9.23 16.17
N SER A 196 12.22 9.06 17.11
CA SER A 196 13.32 9.99 17.26
C SER A 196 14.22 9.84 16.03
N GLN A 197 14.30 10.90 15.22
CA GLN A 197 15.27 10.95 14.14
C GLN A 197 16.66 11.10 14.75
N LYS A 198 17.66 10.44 14.15
CA LYS A 198 19.06 10.58 14.57
C LYS A 198 19.51 12.00 14.23
N ASP A 199 20.12 12.68 15.19
CA ASP A 199 20.79 13.95 14.91
C ASP A 199 21.96 13.70 13.95
N MET A 200 21.87 14.32 12.78
CA MET A 200 22.85 14.23 11.69
C MET A 200 23.70 15.49 11.57
N ASN A 201 23.63 16.41 12.55
CA ASN A 201 24.48 17.58 12.56
C ASN A 201 25.96 17.19 12.69
N VAL A 202 26.75 17.50 11.67
CA VAL A 202 28.15 17.08 11.56
C VAL A 202 28.98 17.85 12.60
N PRO A 203 29.65 17.16 13.55
CA PRO A 203 30.48 17.84 14.53
C PRO A 203 31.73 18.44 13.88
N SER A 204 32.20 19.58 14.40
CA SER A 204 33.39 20.29 13.91
C SER A 204 34.66 19.44 13.88
N TRP A 205 34.80 18.49 14.81
CA TRP A 205 35.96 17.60 14.91
C TRP A 205 35.94 16.43 13.90
N LEU A 206 34.79 16.10 13.31
CA LEU A 206 34.64 14.91 12.47
C LEU A 206 35.51 14.97 11.19
N PRO A 207 35.59 16.09 10.45
CA PRO A 207 36.48 16.23 9.31
C PRO A 207 37.95 15.96 9.67
N LEU A 208 38.44 16.53 10.78
CA LEU A 208 39.82 16.35 11.26
C LEU A 208 40.12 14.87 11.58
N PHE A 209 39.17 14.18 12.22
CA PHE A 209 39.30 12.74 12.45
C PHE A 209 39.31 11.95 11.14
N LEU A 210 38.43 12.29 10.19
CA LEU A 210 38.34 11.59 8.91
C LEU A 210 39.63 11.72 8.09
N GLU A 211 40.34 12.85 8.14
CA GLU A 211 41.66 12.99 7.51
C GLU A 211 42.66 11.96 8.07
N CYS A 212 42.69 11.78 9.38
CA CYS A 212 43.56 10.80 10.05
C CYS A 212 43.14 9.35 9.76
N TYR A 213 41.83 9.09 9.59
CA TYR A 213 41.29 7.76 9.36
C TYR A 213 41.40 7.30 7.90
N ARG A 214 41.30 8.24 6.94
CA ARG A 214 41.26 7.98 5.49
C ARG A 214 42.63 7.76 4.83
N LEU A 215 43.65 7.48 5.63
CA LEU A 215 45.01 7.22 5.15
C LEU A 215 45.10 5.87 4.39
N PRO A 216 45.98 5.78 3.37
CA PRO A 216 46.18 4.54 2.59
C PRO A 216 46.76 3.40 3.43
N MET A 217 47.40 3.72 4.56
CA MET A 217 47.90 2.74 5.54
C MET A 217 46.78 1.99 6.28
N LYS A 218 45.52 2.44 6.13
CA LYS A 218 44.33 1.87 6.78
C LYS A 218 44.51 1.73 8.30
N PRO A 219 44.90 2.80 9.02
CA PRO A 219 45.04 2.74 10.47
C PRO A 219 43.74 2.24 11.10
N SER A 220 43.87 1.52 12.21
CA SER A 220 42.72 1.13 13.01
C SER A 220 42.03 2.37 13.59
N VAL A 221 40.77 2.25 14.01
CA VAL A 221 40.05 3.38 14.63
C VAL A 221 40.79 3.91 15.87
N ALA A 222 41.43 3.02 16.64
CA ALA A 222 42.19 3.41 17.83
C ALA A 222 43.47 4.19 17.47
N GLU A 223 44.19 3.78 16.43
CA GLU A 223 45.39 4.48 15.97
C GLU A 223 45.05 5.82 15.31
N ALA A 224 44.05 5.85 14.44
CA ALA A 224 43.55 7.08 13.84
C ALA A 224 43.10 8.08 14.91
N TYR A 225 42.49 7.60 15.99
CA TYR A 225 42.09 8.43 17.13
C TYR A 225 43.30 9.03 17.87
N ARG A 226 44.41 8.28 18.02
CA ARG A 226 45.66 8.83 18.59
C ARG A 226 46.28 9.92 17.71
N PHE A 227 46.30 9.73 16.39
CA PHE A 227 46.76 10.76 15.46
C PHE A 227 45.88 12.01 15.51
N PHE A 228 44.56 11.79 15.58
CA PHE A 228 43.59 12.86 15.73
C PHE A 228 43.76 13.65 17.03
N LEU A 229 43.99 13.01 18.18
CA LEU A 229 44.23 13.73 19.44
C LEU A 229 45.45 14.65 19.36
N ARG A 230 46.56 14.17 18.78
CA ARG A 230 47.76 15.00 18.54
C ARG A 230 47.47 16.21 17.64
N ARG A 231 46.54 16.08 16.69
CA ARG A 231 46.12 17.17 15.80
C ARG A 231 45.18 18.15 16.51
N LEU A 232 44.27 17.62 17.33
CA LEU A 232 43.24 18.38 18.04
C LEU A 232 43.81 19.25 19.17
N GLU A 233 44.86 18.78 19.84
CA GLU A 233 45.61 19.55 20.86
C GLU A 233 46.11 20.90 20.30
N SER A 234 46.38 20.98 18.99
CA SER A 234 46.78 22.21 18.32
C SER A 234 45.61 23.15 17.98
N ASP A 235 44.39 22.62 17.86
CA ASP A 235 43.22 23.33 17.31
C ASP A 235 42.21 23.78 18.40
N GLY A 236 42.45 23.44 19.68
CA GLY A 236 41.65 23.92 20.83
C GLY A 236 40.20 23.43 20.90
N ASN A 237 39.83 22.43 20.09
CA ASN A 237 38.48 21.87 20.02
C ASN A 237 38.18 20.87 21.15
N GLU A 238 36.92 20.73 21.54
CA GLU A 238 36.48 19.72 22.52
C GLU A 238 36.83 18.29 22.06
N CYS A 239 37.48 17.52 22.95
CA CYS A 239 37.87 16.13 22.69
C CYS A 239 36.67 15.17 22.74
N PRO A 240 36.24 14.57 21.63
CA PRO A 240 35.21 13.52 21.67
C PRO A 240 35.77 12.21 22.23
N SER A 241 34.96 11.44 22.97
CA SER A 241 35.31 10.06 23.33
C SER A 241 35.45 9.16 22.09
N ILE A 242 36.35 8.17 22.14
CA ILE A 242 36.51 7.16 21.08
C ILE A 242 35.20 6.46 20.70
N HIS A 243 34.27 6.28 21.66
CA HIS A 243 32.96 5.67 21.39
C HIS A 243 32.04 6.62 20.61
N THR A 244 32.15 7.93 20.83
CA THR A 244 31.44 8.94 20.06
C THR A 244 31.95 8.96 18.62
N VAL A 245 33.27 8.84 18.42
CA VAL A 245 33.88 8.69 17.10
C VAL A 245 33.38 7.44 16.37
N ARG A 246 33.35 6.27 17.05
CA ARG A 246 32.80 5.03 16.46
C ARG A 246 31.33 5.18 16.04
N ARG A 247 30.48 5.72 16.92
CA ARG A 247 29.05 5.96 16.61
C ARG A 247 28.87 6.90 15.41
N TRP A 248 29.73 7.91 15.28
CA TRP A 248 29.72 8.80 14.12
C TRP A 248 30.22 8.12 12.86
N LEU A 249 31.24 7.27 12.95
CA LEU A 249 31.74 6.49 11.82
C LEU A 249 30.67 5.54 11.26
N ASP A 250 29.78 5.01 12.10
CA ASP A 250 28.62 4.22 11.68
C ASP A 250 27.56 5.04 10.93
N LYS A 251 27.44 6.35 11.24
CA LYS A 251 26.56 7.28 10.52
C LYS A 251 27.15 7.69 9.15
N VAL A 252 28.48 7.73 9.03
CA VAL A 252 29.15 8.05 7.76
C VAL A 252 28.90 6.92 6.75
N GLY A 253 28.47 7.28 5.54
CA GLY A 253 28.22 6.31 4.47
C GLY A 253 29.47 5.49 4.11
N ASN A 254 29.27 4.24 3.68
CA ASN A 254 30.39 3.30 3.48
C ASN A 254 31.42 3.78 2.43
N VAL A 255 30.96 4.45 1.38
CA VAL A 255 31.83 5.05 0.34
C VAL A 255 32.71 6.14 0.95
N GLU A 256 32.10 7.06 1.70
CA GLU A 256 32.82 8.16 2.36
C GLU A 256 33.78 7.64 3.43
N ARG A 257 33.41 6.58 4.15
CA ARG A 257 34.28 5.95 5.16
C ARG A 257 35.56 5.39 4.53
N GLU A 258 35.45 4.75 3.36
CA GLU A 258 36.55 4.04 2.70
C GLU A 258 37.30 4.87 1.65
N ARG A 259 36.83 6.09 1.38
CA ARG A 259 37.49 7.06 0.52
C ARG A 259 38.91 7.32 1.03
N GLY A 260 39.93 7.19 0.18
CA GLY A 260 41.35 7.35 0.55
C GLY A 260 42.00 6.09 1.14
N ARG A 261 41.23 5.26 1.86
CA ARG A 261 41.68 3.94 2.36
C ARG A 261 41.74 2.89 1.26
N ARG A 262 40.82 2.97 0.30
CA ARG A 262 40.75 2.10 -0.88
C ARG A 262 41.12 2.87 -2.14
N GLY A 263 41.84 2.20 -3.05
CA GLY A 263 42.16 2.77 -4.36
C GLY A 263 40.90 3.01 -5.20
N ALA A 264 40.98 3.87 -6.21
CA ALA A 264 39.84 4.25 -7.06
C ALA A 264 39.15 3.04 -7.73
N ARG A 265 39.91 1.97 -8.04
CA ARG A 265 39.36 0.72 -8.58
C ARG A 265 38.50 -0.01 -7.53
N ASP A 266 39.03 -0.19 -6.34
CA ASP A 266 38.35 -0.89 -5.25
C ASP A 266 37.13 -0.12 -4.73
N LEU A 267 37.17 1.20 -4.78
CA LEU A 267 36.05 2.06 -4.39
C LEU A 267 34.84 1.87 -5.31
N LYS A 268 35.05 1.54 -6.59
CA LYS A 268 33.96 1.22 -7.54
C LYS A 268 33.13 0.01 -7.11
N ASN A 269 33.68 -0.89 -6.30
CA ASN A 269 32.94 -2.05 -5.80
C ASN A 269 31.94 -1.69 -4.68
N ILE A 270 32.14 -0.55 -4.00
CA ILE A 270 31.23 -0.07 -2.94
C ILE A 270 30.26 0.99 -3.48
N LEU A 271 30.63 1.66 -4.59
CA LEU A 271 29.78 2.68 -5.20
C LEU A 271 28.43 2.08 -5.64
N PRO A 272 27.31 2.80 -5.40
CA PRO A 272 26.01 2.35 -5.87
C PRO A 272 26.00 2.26 -7.40
N HIS A 273 25.33 1.22 -7.91
CA HIS A 273 25.14 1.08 -9.35
C HIS A 273 24.30 2.24 -9.88
N LYS A 274 24.86 3.00 -10.82
CA LYS A 274 24.17 4.11 -11.49
C LYS A 274 23.76 3.67 -12.89
N ARG A 275 22.46 3.47 -13.12
CA ARG A 275 21.90 3.38 -14.48
C ARG A 275 21.91 4.78 -15.10
N ARG A 276 22.19 4.85 -16.40
CA ARG A 276 22.08 6.09 -17.17
C ARG A 276 20.70 6.12 -17.79
N ASP A 277 19.98 7.22 -17.59
CA ASP A 277 18.68 7.42 -18.22
C ASP A 277 18.87 7.94 -19.64
N PHE A 278 18.14 7.34 -20.58
CA PHE A 278 18.23 7.65 -22.01
C PHE A 278 17.04 8.49 -22.51
N LEU A 279 16.26 9.08 -21.61
CA LEU A 279 15.06 9.86 -21.95
C LEU A 279 15.36 11.08 -22.85
N HIS A 280 16.57 11.62 -22.79
CA HIS A 280 17.01 12.74 -23.64
C HIS A 280 17.76 12.30 -24.90
N LEU A 281 17.93 10.99 -25.13
CA LEU A 281 18.61 10.45 -26.30
C LEU A 281 17.58 10.29 -27.43
N LYS A 282 17.84 10.92 -28.58
CA LYS A 282 16.96 10.77 -29.75
C LYS A 282 16.86 9.28 -30.13
N PRO A 283 15.67 8.77 -30.48
CA PRO A 283 15.55 7.40 -30.99
C PRO A 283 16.48 7.24 -32.20
N ALA A 284 17.30 6.18 -32.19
CA ALA A 284 18.41 5.87 -33.12
C ALA A 284 19.79 6.52 -32.87
N ALA A 285 19.96 7.39 -31.87
CA ALA A 285 21.29 7.84 -31.46
C ALA A 285 21.94 6.81 -30.53
N THR A 286 22.46 5.69 -31.05
CA THR A 286 23.19 4.73 -30.20
C THR A 286 24.49 5.37 -29.67
N PRO A 287 24.83 5.20 -28.37
CA PRO A 287 26.11 5.66 -27.86
C PRO A 287 27.20 4.79 -28.48
N ARG A 288 27.91 5.30 -29.50
CA ARG A 288 29.13 4.66 -29.99
C ARG A 288 30.13 4.66 -28.85
N HIS A 289 30.38 3.49 -28.27
CA HIS A 289 31.55 3.28 -27.42
C HIS A 289 32.78 3.63 -28.28
N LYS A 290 33.43 4.77 -28.00
CA LYS A 290 34.70 5.12 -28.63
C LYS A 290 35.74 4.13 -28.13
N THR A 291 35.95 3.05 -28.85
CA THR A 291 37.13 2.19 -28.73
C THR A 291 38.32 3.01 -29.25
N THR A 292 38.98 3.76 -28.36
CA THR A 292 40.32 4.28 -28.67
C THR A 292 41.31 3.13 -28.59
N CYS A 293 41.48 2.41 -29.70
CA CYS A 293 42.67 1.59 -29.92
C CYS A 293 43.87 2.55 -29.97
N LYS A 294 44.59 2.67 -28.84
CA LYS A 294 45.96 3.18 -28.86
C LYS A 294 46.81 2.16 -29.61
N ALA A 295 47.13 2.46 -30.87
CA ALA A 295 48.18 1.78 -31.59
C ALA A 295 49.50 2.02 -30.84
N TRP A 296 50.10 0.96 -30.34
CA TRP A 296 51.50 0.96 -29.92
C TRP A 296 52.34 0.95 -31.19
N ARG A 297 53.25 1.91 -31.31
CA ARG A 297 54.32 1.94 -32.30
C ARG A 297 55.64 1.88 -31.53
#